data_AF-A0A1D8T233-F1
#
_entry.id   AF-A0A1D8T233-F1
#
_cell.length_a   1.000
_cell.length_b   1.000
_cell.length_c   1.000
_cell.angle_alpha   90.00
_cell.angle_beta   90.00
_cell.angle_gamma   90.00
#
_symmetry.space_group_name_H-M   'P 1'
#
loop_
_entity.id
_entity.type
_entity.pdbx_description
1 polymer ?
#
loop_
_entity_poly.entity_id
_entity_poly.type
_entity_poly.pdbx_seq_one_letter_code
_entity_poly.pdbx_strand_id
1 'polypeptide(L)' 'MTSRPGPITSTTSNRLARELVLRPGEVAELDTEEPHWFGPNGTTVVEILHLFGPHGDQAVART' A
#
# COMPACT_ATOMS: atom_id res chain seq x y z
N MET A 1 -1.45 11.88 23.84
CA MET A 1 -0.12 11.89 23.19
C MET A 1 -0.18 10.87 22.08
N THR A 2 -0.38 11.29 20.83
CA THR A 2 -0.43 10.34 19.70
C THR A 2 1.01 9.94 19.39
N SER A 3 1.28 8.64 19.30
CA SER A 3 2.55 8.18 18.73
C SER A 3 2.63 8.63 17.28
N ARG A 4 3.84 8.94 16.79
CA ARG A 4 4.03 9.16 15.35
C ARG A 4 3.69 7.86 14.61
N PRO A 5 2.90 7.90 13.52
CA PRO A 5 2.61 6.71 12.73
C PRO A 5 3.90 6.13 12.14
N GLY A 6 3.94 4.80 12.04
CA GLY A 6 5.09 4.09 11.45
C GLY A 6 5.12 4.17 9.92
N PRO A 7 6.22 3.73 9.30
CA PRO A 7 6.28 3.55 7.85
C PRO A 7 5.43 2.36 7.41
N ILE A 8 4.99 2.40 6.15
CA ILE A 8 4.24 1.33 5.52
C ILE A 8 5.07 0.64 4.44
N THR A 9 4.88 -0.66 4.26
CA THR A 9 5.43 -1.43 3.14
C THR A 9 4.30 -1.79 2.17
N SER A 10 4.55 -1.59 0.87
CA SER A 10 3.81 -2.18 -0.23
C SER A 10 4.66 -3.23 -0.92
N THR A 11 4.09 -4.39 -1.21
CA THR A 11 4.79 -5.50 -1.88
C THR A 11 3.96 -6.00 -3.05
N THR A 12 4.51 -6.03 -4.26
CA THR A 12 3.82 -6.64 -5.41
C THR A 12 3.84 -8.16 -5.31
N SER A 13 2.74 -8.81 -5.69
CA SER A 13 2.54 -10.26 -5.54
C SER A 13 3.03 -11.08 -6.74
N ASN A 14 3.70 -10.45 -7.71
CA ASN A 14 4.18 -11.12 -8.92
C ASN A 14 5.54 -11.83 -8.70
N ARG A 15 6.07 -12.50 -9.73
CA ARG A 15 7.38 -13.19 -9.67
C ARG A 15 8.59 -12.24 -9.58
N LEU A 16 8.42 -10.97 -9.91
CA LEU A 16 9.42 -9.91 -9.80
C LEU A 16 9.11 -9.02 -8.58
N ALA A 17 8.60 -9.63 -7.50
CA ALA A 17 8.10 -8.96 -6.31
C ALA A 17 9.00 -7.79 -5.89
N ARG A 18 8.41 -6.60 -5.83
CA ARG A 18 9.08 -5.36 -5.44
C ARG A 18 8.50 -4.87 -4.13
N GLU A 19 9.39 -4.46 -3.22
CA GLU A 19 9.01 -3.76 -2.01
C GLU A 19 9.20 -2.25 -2.16
N LEU A 20 8.25 -1.50 -1.62
CA LEU A 20 8.31 -0.06 -1.47
C LEU A 20 7.98 0.29 -0.03
N VAL A 21 8.85 1.09 0.61
CA VAL A 21 8.62 1.60 1.96
C VAL A 21 8.28 3.08 1.87
N LEU A 22 7.15 3.49 2.45
CA LEU A 22 6.70 4.88 2.53
C LEU A 22 6.69 5.35 3.99
N ARG A 23 7.29 6.51 4.24
CA ARG A 23 7.23 7.22 5.51
C ARG A 23 5.93 8.03 5.60
N PRO A 24 5.50 8.43 6.81
CA PRO A 24 4.32 9.28 6.96
C PRO A 24 4.39 10.54 6.08
N GLY A 25 3.38 10.73 5.24
CA GLY A 25 3.27 11.85 4.30
C GLY A 25 3.88 11.60 2.91
N GLU A 26 4.57 10.49 2.68
CA GLU A 26 5.03 10.11 1.35
C GLU A 26 3.90 9.49 0.52
N VAL A 27 3.98 9.67 -0.80
CA VAL A 27 2.97 9.23 -1.77
C VAL A 27 3.65 8.38 -2.84
N ALA A 28 2.97 7.34 -3.29
CA ALA A 28 3.37 6.55 -4.43
C ALA A 28 2.20 6.31 -5.37
N GLU A 29 2.49 6.26 -6.66
CA GLU A 29 1.58 5.73 -7.66
C GLU A 29 1.86 4.24 -7.83
N LEU A 30 0.80 3.45 -7.82
CA LEU A 30 0.85 2.00 -7.97
C LEU A 30 -0.10 1.64 -9.12
N ASP A 31 0.37 0.73 -9.98
CA ASP A 31 -0.48 0.14 -11.00
C ASP A 31 -1.51 -0.77 -10.32
N THR A 32 -2.79 -0.44 -10.45
CA THR A 32 -3.88 -1.19 -9.84
C THR A 32 -4.17 -2.51 -10.56
N GLU A 33 -3.63 -2.73 -11.76
CA GLU A 33 -3.70 -4.03 -12.45
C GLU A 33 -2.70 -5.04 -11.88
N GLU A 34 -1.64 -4.56 -11.23
CA GLU A 34 -0.65 -5.39 -10.56
C GLU A 34 -1.08 -5.66 -9.10
N PRO A 35 -1.35 -6.93 -8.72
CA PRO A 35 -1.74 -7.23 -7.36
C PRO A 35 -0.63 -6.89 -6.38
N HIS A 36 -0.97 -6.18 -5.30
CA HIS A 36 -0.03 -5.77 -4.27
C HIS A 36 -0.67 -5.82 -2.88
N TRP A 37 0.16 -6.06 -1.87
CA TRP A 37 -0.20 -6.09 -0.46
C TRP A 37 0.33 -4.84 0.24
N PHE A 38 -0.39 -4.38 1.26
CA PHE A 38 0.06 -3.30 2.16
C PHE A 38 0.11 -3.78 3.60
N GLY A 39 1.16 -3.44 4.33
CA GLY A 39 1.26 -3.76 5.75
C GLY A 39 2.24 -2.85 6.50
N PRO A 40 2.09 -2.75 7.83
CA PRO A 40 3.01 -1.96 8.66
C PRO A 40 4.45 -2.46 8.48
N ASN A 41 5.39 -1.54 8.34
CA ASN A 41 6.81 -1.87 8.41
C ASN A 41 7.23 -1.86 9.89
N GLY A 42 6.92 -2.95 10.59
CA GLY A 42 7.16 -3.13 12.02
C GLY A 42 5.88 -3.36 12.82
N THR A 43 5.90 -2.98 14.10
CA THR A 43 4.82 -3.28 15.07
C THR A 43 3.90 -2.10 15.36
N THR A 44 4.21 -0.93 14.82
CA THR A 44 3.42 0.29 15.02
C THR A 44 2.22 0.31 14.08
N VAL A 45 1.08 0.79 14.59
CA VAL A 45 -0.10 1.07 13.77
C VAL A 45 0.24 2.10 12.69
N VAL A 46 -0.32 1.89 11.50
CA VAL A 46 -0.20 2.78 10.34
C VAL A 46 -1.59 3.07 9.78
N GLU A 47 -1.73 4.22 9.11
CA GLU A 47 -2.94 4.62 8.40
C GLU A 47 -2.58 4.85 6.92
N ILE A 48 -3.50 4.50 6.02
CA ILE A 48 -3.33 4.65 4.58
C ILE A 48 -4.55 5.37 4.02
N LEU A 49 -4.32 6.32 3.14
CA LEU A 49 -5.36 6.89 2.28
C LEU A 49 -5.14 6.41 0.85
N HIS A 50 -6.00 5.51 0.36
CA HIS A 50 -6.03 5.14 -1.05
C HIS A 50 -6.94 6.09 -1.81
N LEU A 51 -6.41 6.68 -2.88
CA LEU A 51 -7.16 7.49 -3.82
C LEU A 51 -7.25 6.71 -5.14
N PHE A 52 -8.45 6.30 -5.48
CA PHE A 52 -8.73 5.59 -6.71
C PHE A 52 -9.19 6.56 -7.80
N GLY A 53 -8.73 6.34 -9.01
CA GLY A 53 -9.28 7.01 -10.20
C GLY A 53 -10.71 6.52 -10.50
N PRO A 54 -11.33 7.04 -11.57
CA PRO A 54 -12.73 6.73 -11.93
C PRO A 54 -13.08 5.26 -12.17
N HIS A 55 -12.10 4.36 -12.18
CA HIS A 55 -12.26 2.92 -12.42
C HIS A 55 -11.77 2.04 -11.25
N GLY A 56 -11.29 2.64 -10.15
CA GLY A 56 -10.74 1.89 -9.03
C GLY A 56 -11.76 1.53 -7.94
N ASP A 57 -13.06 1.62 -8.25
CA ASP A 57 -14.15 1.16 -7.39
C ASP A 57 -14.41 -0.35 -7.48
N GLN A 58 -13.81 -1.04 -8.47
CA GLN A 58 -13.96 -2.48 -8.64
C GLN A 58 -12.69 -3.26 -8.28
N ALA A 59 -12.80 -4.14 -7.28
CA ALA A 59 -11.74 -5.07 -6.94
C ALA A 59 -11.59 -6.15 -8.01
N VAL A 60 -10.36 -6.39 -8.48
CA VAL A 60 -10.05 -7.53 -9.35
C VAL A 60 -9.97 -8.80 -8.49
N ALA A 61 -11.10 -9.50 -8.37
CA ALA A 61 -11.12 -10.81 -7.75
C ALA A 61 -10.42 -11.83 -8.65
N ARG A 62 -9.46 -12.59 -8.12
CA ARG A 62 -8.94 -13.81 -8.75
C ARG A 62 -9.61 -14.99 -8.05
N THR A 63 -10.45 -15.72 -8.77
CA THR A 63 -11.09 -16.97 -8.31
C THR A 63 -10.25 -18.17 -8.70
#